data_AF-A0A0R3T9M7-F1
#
_entry.id   AF-A0A0R3T9M7-F1
#
_cell.length_a   1.000
_cell.length_b   1.000
_cell.length_c   1.000
_cell.angle_alpha   90.00
_cell.angle_beta   90.00
_cell.angle_gamma   90.00
#
_symmetry.space_group_name_H-M   'P 1'
#
loop_
_entity.id
_entity.type
_entity.pdbx_description
1 polymer ?
#
loop_
_entity_poly.entity_id
_entity_poly.type
_entity_poly.pdbx_seq_one_letter_code
_entity_poly.pdbx_strand_id
1 'polypeptide(L)'
;MTKDLLGALKAAQSEDEGGMPEAPVPLDGSQYMNEFFAQVEEIRKFIERIQGLVEDVKNKHGDILSSPNQDEKTKAQLEEAMAEIKMLAHKVRAKLKQMEMNIEYDENADKSSADLRIRKTQVS
;
A
#
# COMPACT_ATOMS: atom_id res chain seq x y z
N MET A 1 26.11 0.16 -17.21
CA MET A 1 25.30 -0.96 -17.71
C MET A 1 26.00 -2.24 -17.28
N THR A 2 25.48 -2.93 -16.27
CA THR A 2 26.07 -4.18 -15.76
C THR A 2 25.85 -5.28 -16.80
N LYS A 3 26.91 -6.02 -17.14
CA LYS A 3 26.80 -7.17 -18.06
C LYS A 3 25.88 -8.22 -17.43
N ASP A 4 24.90 -8.69 -18.20
CA ASP A 4 24.08 -9.84 -17.83
C ASP A 4 24.97 -11.10 -17.81
N LEU A 5 25.13 -11.68 -16.63
CA LEU A 5 25.96 -12.85 -16.35
C LEU A 5 25.12 -14.09 -16.04
N LEU A 6 23.78 -14.01 -16.15
CA LEU A 6 22.88 -15.13 -15.84
C LEU A 6 23.18 -16.34 -16.73
N GLY A 7 23.49 -16.11 -18.01
CA GLY A 7 23.89 -17.17 -18.94
C GLY A 7 25.25 -17.80 -18.59
N ALA A 8 26.20 -17.01 -18.09
CA ALA A 8 27.51 -17.50 -17.69
C ALA A 8 27.44 -18.34 -16.40
N LEU A 9 26.59 -17.95 -15.45
CA LEU A 9 26.32 -18.73 -14.23
C LEU A 9 25.67 -20.08 -14.55
N LYS A 10 24.68 -20.09 -15.46
CA LYS A 10 24.00 -21.32 -15.88
C LYS A 10 24.93 -22.28 -16.62
N ALA A 11 25.89 -21.76 -17.39
CA ALA A 11 26.89 -22.57 -18.07
C ALA A 11 28.02 -23.07 -17.14
N ALA A 12 28.28 -22.35 -16.04
CA ALA A 12 29.28 -22.73 -15.03
C ALA A 12 28.74 -23.72 -13.98
N GLN A 13 27.41 -23.85 -13.84
CA GLN A 13 26.79 -24.98 -13.15
C GLN A 13 26.97 -26.24 -14.00
N SER A 14 28.05 -26.97 -13.74
CA SER A 14 28.26 -28.32 -14.29
C SER A 14 27.05 -29.21 -14.00
N GLU A 15 26.65 -30.00 -14.99
CA GLU A 15 25.48 -30.91 -14.99
C GLU A 15 25.49 -32.02 -13.91
N ASP A 16 26.36 -31.95 -12.89
CA ASP A 16 26.64 -33.03 -11.92
C ASP A 16 26.38 -32.67 -10.44
N GLU A 17 25.88 -31.48 -10.10
CA GLU A 17 25.26 -31.29 -8.77
C GLU A 17 23.82 -31.76 -8.83
N GLY A 18 23.63 -33.03 -8.47
CA GLY A 18 22.35 -33.67 -8.25
C GLY A 18 21.39 -32.72 -7.57
N GLY A 19 20.25 -32.50 -8.26
CA GLY A 19 19.25 -31.52 -7.90
C GLY A 19 19.06 -31.44 -6.40
N MET A 20 19.55 -30.34 -5.82
CA MET A 20 18.95 -29.84 -4.60
C MET A 20 17.47 -29.78 -4.95
N PRO A 21 16.58 -30.55 -4.27
CA PRO A 21 15.18 -30.31 -4.44
C PRO A 21 15.03 -28.81 -4.19
N GLU A 22 14.35 -28.10 -5.09
CA GLU A 22 13.79 -26.81 -4.68
C GLU A 22 12.94 -27.15 -3.47
N ALA A 23 13.54 -27.03 -2.29
CA ALA A 23 12.84 -27.21 -1.04
C ALA A 23 11.73 -26.19 -1.18
N PRO A 24 10.47 -26.63 -1.27
CA PRO A 24 9.37 -25.70 -1.48
C PRO A 24 9.48 -24.74 -0.31
N VAL A 25 9.92 -23.52 -0.59
CA VAL A 25 10.02 -22.48 0.42
C VAL A 25 8.61 -22.41 0.95
N PRO A 26 8.36 -22.75 2.23
CA PRO A 26 7.01 -22.82 2.72
C PRO A 26 6.38 -21.45 2.45
N LEU A 27 5.46 -21.39 1.48
CA LEU A 27 4.65 -20.21 1.19
C LEU A 27 3.64 -19.95 2.32
N ASP A 28 3.86 -20.56 3.48
CA ASP A 28 3.21 -20.21 4.73
C ASP A 28 3.87 -18.94 5.26
N GLY A 29 3.80 -17.86 4.47
CA GLY A 29 3.82 -16.52 5.04
C GLY A 29 2.73 -16.53 6.09
N SER A 30 3.13 -16.41 7.36
CA SER A 30 2.24 -16.58 8.51
C SER A 30 0.90 -15.89 8.22
N GLN A 31 -0.23 -16.50 8.56
CA GLN A 31 -1.57 -15.90 8.35
C GLN A 31 -1.62 -14.42 8.77
N TYR A 32 -0.83 -14.07 9.77
CA TYR A 32 -0.52 -12.73 10.23
C TYR A 32 0.03 -11.78 9.14
N MET A 33 1.07 -12.17 8.39
CA MET A 33 1.61 -11.36 7.29
C MET A 33 0.63 -11.22 6.13
N ASN A 34 -0.19 -12.24 5.85
CA ASN A 34 -1.25 -12.14 4.83
C ASN A 34 -2.32 -11.11 5.24
N GLU A 35 -2.73 -11.11 6.52
CA GLU A 35 -3.63 -10.10 7.05
C GLU A 35 -3.00 -8.70 7.00
N PHE A 36 -1.71 -8.58 7.34
CA PHE A 36 -0.98 -7.33 7.23
C PHE A 36 -0.96 -6.77 5.79
N PHE A 37 -0.64 -7.60 4.79
CA PHE A 37 -0.67 -7.17 3.39
C PHE A 37 -2.08 -6.81 2.92
N ALA A 38 -3.11 -7.51 3.39
CA ALA A 38 -4.50 -7.14 3.11
C ALA A 38 -4.84 -5.75 3.69
N GLN A 39 -4.38 -5.43 4.90
CA GLN A 39 -4.54 -4.10 5.50
C GLN A 39 -3.79 -3.02 4.72
N VAL A 40 -2.55 -3.28 4.29
CA VAL A 40 -1.76 -2.36 3.45
C VAL A 40 -2.47 -2.06 2.14
N GLU A 41 -2.97 -3.11 1.47
CA GLU A 41 -3.68 -2.97 0.20
C GLU A 41 -5.00 -2.20 0.36
N GLU A 42 -5.71 -2.39 1.47
CA GLU A 42 -6.91 -1.61 1.79
C GLU A 42 -6.59 -0.12 1.97
N ILE A 43 -5.52 0.20 2.72
CA ILE A 43 -5.07 1.58 2.93
C ILE A 43 -4.67 2.21 1.59
N ARG A 44 -3.95 1.47 0.75
CA ARG A 44 -3.57 1.93 -0.60
C ARG A 44 -4.80 2.29 -1.43
N LYS A 45 -5.83 1.43 -1.44
CA LYS A 45 -7.10 1.70 -2.14
C LYS A 45 -7.81 2.94 -1.62
N PHE A 46 -7.78 3.18 -0.30
CA PHE A 46 -8.33 4.42 0.25
C PHE A 46 -7.54 5.66 -0.21
N ILE A 47 -6.21 5.58 -0.27
CA ILE A 47 -5.36 6.68 -0.76
C ILE A 47 -5.65 6.96 -2.24
N GLU A 48 -5.73 5.92 -3.07
CA GLU A 48 -6.08 6.04 -4.50
C GLU A 48 -7.48 6.65 -4.67
N ARG A 49 -8.47 6.24 -3.85
CA ARG A 49 -9.81 6.84 -3.85
C ARG A 49 -9.79 8.32 -3.47
N ILE A 50 -9.02 8.69 -2.44
CA ILE A 50 -8.84 10.09 -2.02
C ILE A 50 -8.24 10.90 -3.18
N GLN A 51 -7.21 10.39 -3.87
CA GLN A 51 -6.61 11.07 -5.01
C GLN A 51 -7.63 11.35 -6.12
N GLY A 52 -8.47 10.36 -6.46
CA GLY A 52 -9.56 10.56 -7.42
C GLY A 52 -10.58 11.61 -6.97
N LEU A 53 -10.98 11.58 -5.69
CA LEU A 53 -11.89 12.59 -5.13
C LEU A 53 -11.30 14.00 -5.13
N VAL A 54 -10.00 14.14 -4.88
CA VAL A 54 -9.32 15.44 -4.90
C VAL A 54 -9.33 16.03 -6.31
N GLU A 55 -9.11 15.23 -7.34
CA GLU A 55 -9.22 15.69 -8.73
C GLU A 55 -10.68 16.05 -9.08
N ASP A 56 -11.65 15.26 -8.63
CA ASP A 56 -13.08 15.57 -8.78
C ASP A 56 -13.47 16.90 -8.13
N VAL A 57 -12.95 17.19 -6.93
CA VAL A 57 -13.15 18.45 -6.21
C VAL A 57 -12.56 19.61 -7.01
N LYS A 58 -11.34 19.46 -7.53
CA LYS A 58 -10.67 20.48 -8.34
C LYS A 58 -11.45 20.81 -9.62
N ASN A 59 -11.95 19.79 -10.32
CA ASN A 59 -12.76 19.97 -11.52
C ASN A 59 -14.08 20.70 -11.20
N LYS A 60 -14.82 20.23 -10.18
CA LYS A 60 -16.09 20.87 -9.77
C LYS A 60 -15.89 22.31 -9.28
N HIS A 61 -14.80 22.58 -8.57
CA HIS A 61 -14.42 23.95 -8.21
C HIS A 61 -14.18 24.81 -9.45
N GLY A 62 -13.46 24.29 -10.46
CA GLY A 62 -13.25 24.97 -11.73
C GLY A 62 -14.56 25.28 -12.46
N ASP A 63 -15.48 24.31 -12.53
CA ASP A 63 -16.79 24.48 -13.17
C ASP A 63 -17.65 25.54 -12.48
N ILE A 64 -17.70 25.53 -11.14
CA ILE A 64 -18.47 26.52 -10.36
C ILE A 64 -17.91 27.93 -10.56
N LEU A 65 -16.58 28.09 -10.59
CA LEU A 65 -15.93 29.40 -10.73
C LEU A 65 -15.96 29.93 -12.17
N SER A 66 -16.05 29.05 -13.17
CA SER A 66 -16.11 29.43 -14.58
C SER A 66 -17.55 29.65 -15.10
N SER A 67 -18.55 29.12 -14.41
CA SER A 67 -19.96 29.31 -14.76
C SER A 67 -20.51 30.64 -14.21
N PRO A 68 -21.20 31.46 -15.02
CA PRO A 68 -21.87 32.68 -14.56
C PRO A 68 -23.11 32.41 -13.70
N ASN A 69 -23.64 31.17 -13.73
CA ASN A 69 -24.79 30.75 -12.92
C ASN A 69 -24.36 29.64 -11.96
N GLN A 70 -24.84 29.71 -10.70
CA GLN A 70 -24.58 28.66 -9.71
C GLN A 70 -25.39 27.39 -10.04
N ASP A 71 -24.69 26.29 -10.29
CA ASP A 71 -25.30 24.95 -10.35
C ASP A 71 -25.29 24.32 -8.95
N GLU A 72 -26.43 24.42 -8.26
CA GLU A 72 -26.62 23.83 -6.92
C GLU A 72 -26.38 22.31 -6.90
N LYS A 73 -26.59 21.60 -8.02
CA LYS A 73 -26.27 20.17 -8.10
C LYS A 73 -24.77 19.93 -8.02
N THR A 74 -23.98 20.68 -8.78
CA THR A 74 -22.50 20.58 -8.76
C THR A 74 -21.93 20.97 -7.41
N LYS A 75 -22.54 21.95 -6.73
CA LYS A 75 -22.19 22.34 -5.36
C LYS A 75 -22.47 21.24 -4.33
N ALA A 76 -23.63 20.59 -4.39
CA ALA A 76 -23.94 19.47 -3.50
C ALA A 76 -22.96 18.29 -3.71
N GLN A 77 -22.63 17.97 -4.96
CA GLN A 77 -21.65 16.92 -5.28
C GLN A 77 -20.23 17.25 -4.80
N LEU A 78 -19.86 18.54 -4.82
CA LEU A 78 -18.60 19.02 -4.27
C LEU A 78 -18.55 18.85 -2.74
N GLU A 79 -19.63 19.20 -2.02
CA GLU A 79 -19.73 19.01 -0.57
C GLU A 79 -19.65 17.52 -0.18
N GLU A 80 -20.33 16.65 -0.94
CA GLU A 80 -20.25 15.20 -0.77
C GLU A 80 -18.82 14.67 -0.96
N ALA A 81 -18.14 15.09 -2.04
CA ALA A 81 -16.76 14.70 -2.30
C ALA A 81 -15.81 15.15 -1.16
N MET A 82 -15.97 16.37 -0.64
CA MET A 82 -15.19 16.84 0.51
C MET A 82 -15.46 16.02 1.77
N ALA A 83 -16.72 15.66 2.03
CA ALA A 83 -17.09 14.83 3.17
C ALA A 83 -16.49 13.42 3.06
N GLU A 84 -16.54 12.81 1.87
CA GLU A 84 -15.95 11.50 1.61
C GLU A 84 -14.42 11.52 1.78
N ILE A 85 -13.73 12.54 1.25
CA ILE A 85 -12.28 12.73 1.46
C ILE A 85 -11.96 12.78 2.95
N LYS A 86 -12.69 13.61 3.72
CA LYS A 86 -12.46 13.74 5.15
C LYS A 86 -12.64 12.41 5.88
N MET A 87 -13.70 11.68 5.57
CA MET A 87 -13.97 10.36 6.16
C MET A 87 -12.87 9.35 5.83
N LEU A 88 -12.49 9.23 4.55
CA LEU A 88 -11.45 8.30 4.12
C LEU A 88 -10.09 8.65 4.71
N ALA A 89 -9.74 9.93 4.77
CA ALA A 89 -8.49 10.39 5.40
C ALA A 89 -8.44 10.03 6.89
N HIS A 90 -9.56 10.18 7.61
CA HIS A 90 -9.65 9.73 9.00
C HIS A 90 -9.48 8.21 9.13
N LYS A 91 -10.07 7.42 8.23
CA LYS A 91 -9.92 5.94 8.23
C LYS A 91 -8.48 5.53 7.96
N VAL A 92 -7.82 6.11 6.96
CA VAL A 92 -6.40 5.89 6.64
C VAL A 92 -5.54 6.20 7.86
N ARG A 93 -5.72 7.38 8.46
CA ARG A 93 -4.97 7.78 9.66
C ARG A 93 -5.16 6.80 10.83
N ALA A 94 -6.40 6.37 11.08
CA ALA A 94 -6.70 5.44 12.17
C ALA A 94 -6.03 4.07 11.96
N LYS A 95 -6.10 3.53 10.73
CA LYS A 95 -5.47 2.25 10.38
C LYS A 95 -3.95 2.31 10.45
N LEU A 96 -3.33 3.37 9.91
CA LEU A 96 -1.88 3.57 10.00
C LEU A 96 -1.41 3.65 11.46
N LYS A 97 -2.11 4.43 12.30
CA LYS A 97 -1.80 4.52 13.73
C LYS A 97 -1.89 3.15 14.42
N GLN A 98 -2.88 2.34 14.08
CA GLN A 98 -3.01 0.99 14.65
C GLN A 98 -1.85 0.09 14.21
N MET A 99 -1.41 0.18 12.96
CA MET A 99 -0.24 -0.56 12.46
C MET A 99 1.05 -0.13 13.14
N GLU A 100 1.26 1.18 13.32
CA GLU A 100 2.40 1.74 14.07
C GLU A 100 2.43 1.18 15.51
N MET A 101 1.31 1.23 16.23
CA MET A 101 1.22 0.71 17.60
C MET A 101 1.54 -0.79 17.67
N ASN A 102 1.07 -1.59 16.71
CA ASN A 102 1.38 -3.03 16.66
C ASN A 102 2.88 -3.28 16.40
N ILE A 103 3.51 -2.47 15.56
CA ILE A 103 4.94 -2.55 15.25
C ILE A 103 5.77 -2.18 16.49
N GLU A 104 5.42 -1.08 17.18
CA GLU A 104 6.10 -0.63 18.41
C GLU A 104 6.00 -1.70 19.52
N TYR A 105 4.84 -2.35 19.66
CA TYR A 105 4.67 -3.44 20.62
C TYR A 105 5.62 -4.62 20.34
N ASP A 106 5.73 -5.05 19.09
CA ASP A 106 6.61 -6.17 18.72
C ASP A 106 8.09 -5.80 18.79
N GLU A 107 8.46 -4.55 18.51
CA GLU A 107 9.83 -4.04 18.67
C GLU A 107 10.27 -4.05 20.14
N ASN A 108 9.42 -3.59 21.05
CA ASN A 108 9.70 -3.58 22.49
C ASN A 108 9.78 -5.00 23.10
N ALA A 109 9.28 -6.01 22.39
CA ALA A 109 9.39 -7.42 22.78
C ALA A 109 10.67 -8.10 22.24
N ASP A 110 11.64 -7.35 21.69
CA ASP A 110 12.90 -7.83 21.09
C ASP A 110 12.72 -8.88 19.98
N LYS A 111 11.56 -8.88 19.31
CA LYS A 111 11.25 -9.78 18.20
C LYS A 111 11.85 -9.28 16.89
N SER A 112 13.16 -9.10 16.82
CA SER A 112 13.85 -8.72 15.58
C SER A 112 13.71 -9.84 14.54
N SER A 113 12.80 -9.66 13.59
CA SER A 113 12.49 -10.62 12.54
C SER A 113 12.41 -9.97 11.17
N ALA A 114 12.48 -10.78 10.10
CA ALA A 114 12.24 -10.30 8.75
C ALA A 114 10.84 -9.67 8.61
N ASP A 115 9.83 -10.28 9.22
CA ASP A 115 8.44 -9.79 9.25
C ASP A 115 8.34 -8.42 9.94
N LEU A 116 9.04 -8.19 11.04
CA LEU A 116 9.07 -6.88 11.69
C LEU A 116 9.69 -5.81 10.77
N ARG A 117 10.78 -6.14 10.06
CA ARG A 117 11.40 -5.22 9.10
C ARG A 117 10.47 -4.89 7.93
N ILE A 118 9.81 -5.91 7.35
CA ILE A 118 8.85 -5.72 6.26
C ILE A 118 7.72 -4.79 6.72
N ARG A 119 7.14 -5.03 7.89
CA ARG A 119 6.06 -4.19 8.43
C ARG A 119 6.50 -2.75 8.67
N LYS A 120 7.68 -2.55 9.26
CA LYS A 120 8.29 -1.21 9.44
C LYS A 120 8.44 -0.45 8.14
N THR A 121 8.98 -1.11 7.10
CA THR A 121 9.20 -0.47 5.80
C THR A 121 7.92 -0.08 5.09
N GLN A 122 6.80 -0.79 5.30
CA GLN A 122 5.52 -0.43 4.67
C GLN A 122 4.80 0.73 5.36
N VAL A 123 5.10 1.00 6.64
CA VAL A 123 4.45 2.05 7.45
C VAL A 123 5.27 3.34 7.52
N SER A 124 6.60 3.25 7.36
CA SER A 124 7.52 4.42 7.31
C SER A 124 7.41 5.19 6.00
#